data_AF-A0A432EKL0-F1
#
_entry.id   AF-A0A432EKL0-F1
#
_cell.length_a   1.000
_cell.length_b   1.000
_cell.length_c   1.000
_cell.angle_alpha   90.00
_cell.angle_beta   90.00
_cell.angle_gamma   90.00
#
_symmetry.space_group_name_H-M   'P 1'
#
loop_
_entity.id
_entity.type
_entity.pdbx_description
1 polymer ?
#
loop_
_entity_poly.entity_id
_entity_poly.type
_entity_poly.pdbx_seq_one_letter_code
_entity_poly.pdbx_strand_id
1 'polypeptide(L)'
;MGEKIDINRIARDMFIMHKGEPYKVVDYEHVKPGKGQAFVRVKAKNMKTGNVVEITYKASDSIELADFEQRFAEYSYSDGDFYYFMDKNTYEMIAVSADAVKDKAGFLKEGIDAVVYFH
;
A
#
# COMPACT_ATOMS: atom_id res chain seq x y z
N MET A 1 -4.09 16.90 4.20
CA MET A 1 -3.89 16.50 5.61
C MET A 1 -4.72 15.23 5.75
N GLY A 2 -4.07 14.07 5.90
CA GLY A 2 -4.74 12.78 5.84
C GLY A 2 -5.70 12.58 7.00
N GLU A 3 -6.74 11.79 6.78
CA GLU A 3 -7.67 11.39 7.83
C GLU A 3 -6.91 10.62 8.92
N LYS A 4 -7.15 10.95 10.19
CA LYS A 4 -6.57 10.23 11.33
C LYS A 4 -7.58 9.25 11.90
N ILE A 5 -7.11 8.03 12.17
CA ILE A 5 -7.89 6.99 12.82
C ILE A 5 -7.24 6.55 14.13
N ASP A 6 -8.07 6.04 15.04
CA ASP A 6 -7.60 5.30 16.22
C ASP A 6 -6.92 4.00 15.78
N ILE A 7 -5.78 3.66 16.39
CA ILE A 7 -5.01 2.47 15.99
C ILE A 7 -5.79 1.16 16.20
N ASN A 8 -6.77 1.11 17.10
CA ASN A 8 -7.59 -0.07 17.32
C ASN A 8 -8.55 -0.34 16.14
N ARG A 9 -8.72 0.62 15.23
CA ARG A 9 -9.51 0.47 14.00
C ARG A 9 -8.67 -0.01 12.81
N ILE A 10 -7.40 -0.32 13.02
CA ILE A 10 -6.51 -0.79 11.96
C ILE A 10 -7.03 -2.11 11.37
N ALA A 11 -6.93 -2.23 10.05
CA ALA A 11 -7.30 -3.43 9.31
C ALA A 11 -6.26 -3.72 8.23
N ARG A 12 -6.28 -4.96 7.73
CA ARG A 12 -5.49 -5.34 6.55
C ARG A 12 -5.91 -4.51 5.33
N ASP A 13 -4.96 -4.31 4.42
CA ASP A 13 -5.11 -3.51 3.21
C ASP A 13 -5.36 -2.00 3.41
N MET A 14 -5.37 -1.50 4.66
CA MET A 14 -5.35 -0.07 4.92
C MET A 14 -4.00 0.55 4.56
N PHE A 15 -4.02 1.78 4.06
CA PHE A 15 -2.82 2.56 3.78
C PHE A 15 -2.61 3.60 4.90
N ILE A 16 -1.42 3.60 5.48
CA ILE A 16 -1.07 4.41 6.65
C ILE A 16 0.21 5.21 6.39
N MET A 17 0.29 6.39 6.98
CA MET A 17 1.52 7.19 7.01
C MET A 17 2.35 6.82 8.23
N HIS A 18 3.59 6.40 8.00
CA HIS A 18 4.57 6.15 9.06
C HIS A 18 5.90 6.82 8.70
N LYS A 19 6.40 7.68 9.59
CA LYS A 19 7.65 8.45 9.39
C LYS A 19 7.71 9.21 8.06
N GLY A 20 6.56 9.74 7.61
CA GLY A 20 6.47 10.50 6.36
C GLY A 20 6.41 9.66 5.08
N GLU A 21 6.31 8.34 5.20
CA GLU A 21 6.19 7.44 4.05
C GLU A 21 4.88 6.61 4.12
N PRO A 22 4.30 6.26 2.97
CA PRO A 22 3.10 5.44 2.91
C PRO A 22 3.42 3.95 3.04
N TYR A 23 2.66 3.26 3.87
CA TYR A 23 2.72 1.81 4.08
C TYR A 23 1.34 1.19 3.90
N LYS A 24 1.29 -0.01 3.32
CA LYS A 24 0.10 -0.86 3.29
C LYS A 24 0.15 -1.87 4.42
N VAL A 25 -0.89 -1.95 5.24
CA VAL A 25 -1.01 -2.94 6.32
C VAL A 25 -1.15 -4.33 5.71
N VAL A 26 -0.22 -5.21 6.06
CA VAL A 26 -0.21 -6.62 5.65
C VAL A 26 -0.83 -7.49 6.74
N ASP A 27 -0.56 -7.18 8.00
CA ASP A 27 -1.12 -7.89 9.15
C ASP A 27 -1.09 -7.02 10.41
N TYR A 28 -1.87 -7.39 11.42
CA TYR A 28 -1.89 -6.69 12.70
C TYR A 28 -2.35 -7.59 13.86
N GLU A 29 -1.87 -7.29 15.06
CA GLU A 29 -2.18 -8.01 16.28
C GLU A 29 -2.46 -7.03 17.43
N HIS A 30 -3.62 -7.17 18.06
CA HIS A 30 -3.93 -6.48 19.32
C HIS A 30 -3.43 -7.31 20.49
N VAL A 31 -2.45 -6.78 21.23
CA VAL A 31 -1.84 -7.46 22.36
C VAL A 31 -2.27 -6.80 23.67
N LYS A 32 -2.92 -7.59 24.54
CA LYS A 32 -3.29 -7.22 25.91
C LYS A 32 -2.48 -8.07 26.90
N PRO A 33 -1.32 -7.61 27.37
CA PRO A 33 -0.50 -8.39 28.29
C PRO A 33 -1.16 -8.49 29.67
N GLY A 34 -0.95 -9.60 30.38
CA GLY A 34 -1.50 -9.77 31.74
C GLY A 34 -0.97 -8.75 32.75
N LYS A 35 0.18 -8.12 32.47
CA LYS A 35 0.72 -6.93 33.14
C LYS A 35 1.34 -6.01 32.08
N GLY A 36 0.98 -4.72 32.10
CA GLY A 36 1.52 -3.70 31.17
C GLY A 36 0.44 -3.01 30.34
N GLN A 37 0.86 -2.05 29.51
CA GLN A 37 -0.02 -1.33 28.61
C GLN A 37 -0.36 -2.18 27.37
N ALA A 38 -1.61 -2.13 26.91
CA ALA A 38 -2.01 -2.75 25.65
C ALA A 38 -1.36 -2.03 24.45
N PHE A 39 -1.03 -2.79 23.41
CA PHE A 39 -0.41 -2.27 22.20
C PHE A 39 -0.89 -3.03 20.96
N VAL A 40 -0.69 -2.43 19.81
CA VAL A 40 -1.00 -3.01 18.50
C VAL A 40 0.31 -3.19 17.75
N ARG A 41 0.62 -4.42 17.36
CA ARG A 41 1.70 -4.70 16.40
C ARG A 41 1.12 -4.68 15.00
N VAL A 42 1.74 -3.93 14.11
CA VAL A 42 1.32 -3.79 12.71
C VAL A 42 2.49 -4.20 11.84
N LYS A 43 2.27 -5.20 10.99
CA LYS A 43 3.18 -5.57 9.91
C LYS A 43 2.74 -4.84 8.66
N ALA A 44 3.59 -3.98 8.11
CA ALA A 44 3.23 -3.12 6.99
C ALA A 44 4.31 -3.12 5.91
N LYS A 45 3.89 -3.05 4.65
CA LYS A 45 4.77 -2.97 3.47
C LYS A 45 4.89 -1.53 3.02
N ASN A 46 6.11 -1.01 2.92
CA ASN A 46 6.39 0.31 2.38
C ASN A 46 6.00 0.35 0.90
N MET A 47 5.17 1.32 0.51
CA MET A 47 4.65 1.41 -0.86
C MET A 47 5.67 1.97 -1.86
N LYS A 48 6.74 2.65 -1.38
CA LYS A 48 7.83 3.15 -2.22
C LYS A 48 8.93 2.12 -2.41
N THR A 49 9.32 1.41 -1.34
CA THR A 49 10.49 0.51 -1.37
C THR A 49 10.15 -0.97 -1.41
N GLY A 50 8.90 -1.35 -1.15
CA GLY A 50 8.47 -2.74 -1.07
C GLY A 50 8.88 -3.48 0.21
N ASN A 51 9.69 -2.86 1.08
CA ASN A 51 10.15 -3.46 2.32
C ASN A 51 9.01 -3.69 3.31
N VAL A 52 9.03 -4.83 4.00
CA VAL A 52 8.07 -5.14 5.07
C VAL A 52 8.70 -4.86 6.42
N VAL A 53 8.01 -4.10 7.26
CA VAL A 53 8.44 -3.72 8.61
C VAL A 53 7.38 -4.11 9.64
N GLU A 54 7.81 -4.28 10.88
CA GLU A 54 6.93 -4.44 12.04
C GLU A 54 7.00 -3.16 12.89
N ILE A 55 5.83 -2.60 13.20
CA ILE A 55 5.69 -1.33 13.94
C ILE A 55 4.80 -1.59 15.14
N THR A 56 5.23 -1.17 16.33
CA THR A 56 4.42 -1.26 17.55
C THR A 56 3.87 0.11 17.91
N TYR A 57 2.57 0.18 18.10
CA TYR A 57 1.83 1.37 18.54
C TYR A 57 1.20 1.11 19.91
N LYS A 58 1.12 2.12 20.77
CA LYS A 58 0.32 1.99 21.99
C LYS A 58 -1.15 1.94 21.59
N ALA A 59 -1.97 1.20 22.33
CA ALA A 59 -3.41 1.11 22.03
C ALA A 59 -4.16 2.45 22.15
N SER A 60 -3.54 3.50 22.70
CA SER A 60 -4.09 4.87 22.76
C SER A 60 -3.65 5.77 21.60
N ASP A 61 -2.79 5.27 20.71
CA ASP A 61 -2.24 6.08 19.62
C ASP A 61 -3.25 6.24 18.48
N SER A 62 -3.07 7.30 17.70
CA SER A 62 -3.75 7.50 16.42
C SER A 62 -2.74 7.49 15.28
N ILE A 63 -3.20 7.12 14.09
CA ILE A 63 -2.39 7.06 12.89
C ILE A 63 -3.09 7.77 11.74
N GLU A 64 -2.30 8.45 10.91
CA GLU A 64 -2.78 9.10 9.70
C GLU A 64 -2.88 8.08 8.56
N LEU A 65 -3.99 8.11 7.83
CA LEU A 65 -4.18 7.33 6.62
C LEU A 65 -3.39 7.97 5.48
N ALA A 66 -2.74 7.12 4.68
CA ALA A 66 -2.17 7.56 3.43
C ALA A 66 -3.27 7.60 2.38
N ASP A 67 -3.38 8.73 1.68
CA ASP A 67 -4.31 8.89 0.58
C ASP A 67 -3.77 8.19 -0.65
N PHE A 68 -4.62 7.39 -1.30
CA PHE A 68 -4.26 6.69 -2.52
C PHE A 68 -5.47 6.64 -3.44
N GLU A 69 -5.27 7.02 -4.70
CA GLU A 69 -6.21 6.70 -5.75
C GLU A 69 -5.91 5.29 -6.28
N GLN A 70 -6.91 4.42 -6.28
CA GLN A 70 -6.81 3.07 -6.83
C GLN A 70 -7.48 3.02 -8.19
N ARG A 71 -6.74 2.60 -9.21
CA ARG A 71 -7.27 2.36 -10.55
C ARG A 71 -7.14 0.89 -10.93
N PHE A 72 -8.25 0.30 -11.34
CA PHE A 72 -8.27 -1.03 -11.92
C PHE A 72 -7.88 -0.90 -13.39
N ALA A 73 -6.79 -1.55 -13.77
CA ALA A 73 -6.23 -1.43 -15.10
C ALA A 73 -5.79 -2.79 -15.63
N GLU A 74 -5.58 -2.87 -16.94
CA GLU A 74 -5.05 -4.04 -17.63
C GLU A 74 -3.72 -3.70 -18.26
N TYR A 75 -2.69 -4.53 -18.07
CA TYR A 75 -1.41 -4.31 -18.72
C TYR A 75 -1.52 -4.48 -20.23
N SER A 76 -1.01 -3.52 -20.98
CA SER A 76 -1.01 -3.52 -22.45
C SER A 76 0.38 -3.80 -23.00
N TYR A 77 1.32 -2.87 -22.85
CA TYR A 77 2.68 -3.00 -23.40
C TYR A 77 3.70 -2.23 -22.57
N SER A 78 4.99 -2.37 -22.90
CA SER A 78 6.07 -1.53 -22.37
C SER A 78 6.95 -1.04 -23.51
N ASP A 79 7.57 0.13 -23.33
CA ASP A 79 8.52 0.72 -24.28
C ASP A 79 9.99 0.61 -23.82
N GLY A 80 10.21 0.00 -22.65
CA GLY A 80 11.51 -0.19 -22.01
C GLY A 80 11.67 0.66 -20.74
N ASP A 81 11.18 1.89 -20.77
CA ASP A 81 11.26 2.83 -19.63
C ASP A 81 9.96 2.83 -18.81
N PHE A 82 8.83 2.62 -19.49
CA PHE A 82 7.49 2.60 -18.93
C PHE A 82 6.73 1.32 -19.27
N TYR A 83 5.86 0.93 -18.34
CA TYR A 83 4.83 -0.07 -18.52
C TYR A 83 3.48 0.65 -18.61
N TYR A 84 2.74 0.37 -19.67
CA TYR A 84 1.47 0.98 -19.97
C TYR A 84 0.32 0.06 -19.56
N PHE A 85 -0.59 0.61 -18.76
CA PHE A 85 -1.80 -0.07 -18.29
C PHE A 85 -3.02 0.70 -18.76
N MET A 86 -4.00 0.04 -19.36
CA MET A 86 -5.25 0.66 -19.75
C MET A 86 -6.24 0.64 -18.58
N ASP A 87 -6.70 1.81 -18.15
CA ASP A 87 -7.74 1.92 -17.12
C ASP A 87 -9.03 1.23 -17.61
N LYS A 88 -9.62 0.37 -16.78
CA LYS A 88 -10.81 -0.41 -17.17
C LYS A 88 -12.11 0.39 -17.20
N ASN A 89 -12.14 1.56 -16.57
CA ASN A 89 -13.31 2.44 -16.53
C ASN A 89 -13.23 3.52 -17.61
N THR A 90 -12.06 4.15 -17.79
CA THR A 90 -11.89 5.28 -18.71
C THR A 90 -11.26 4.89 -20.05
N TYR A 91 -10.66 3.70 -20.15
CA TYR A 91 -9.87 3.26 -21.31
C TYR A 91 -8.66 4.15 -21.61
N GLU A 92 -8.25 4.99 -20.65
CA GLU A 92 -7.05 5.81 -20.76
C GLU A 92 -5.80 4.99 -20.45
N MET A 93 -4.70 5.31 -21.13
CA MET A 93 -3.42 4.68 -20.88
C MET A 93 -2.70 5.35 -19.69
N ILE A 94 -2.33 4.53 -18.72
CA ILE A 94 -1.55 4.88 -17.54
C ILE A 94 -0.11 4.42 -17.76
N ALA A 95 0.83 5.35 -17.80
CA ALA A 95 2.25 5.04 -17.84
C ALA A 95 2.81 4.90 -16.41
N VAL A 96 3.44 3.77 -16.13
CA VAL A 96 4.09 3.48 -14.84
C VAL A 96 5.58 3.20 -15.09
N SER A 97 6.47 3.87 -14.37
CA SER A 97 7.91 3.70 -14.58
C SER A 97 8.37 2.27 -14.27
N ALA A 98 9.40 1.80 -14.97
CA ALA A 98 9.99 0.48 -14.76
C ALA A 98 10.43 0.25 -13.29
N ASP A 99 10.90 1.28 -12.60
CA ASP A 99 11.29 1.20 -11.18
C ASP A 99 10.11 0.84 -10.25
N ALA A 100 8.91 1.37 -10.52
CA ALA A 100 7.72 1.08 -9.72
C ALA A 100 7.17 -0.34 -9.98
N VAL A 101 7.46 -0.91 -11.15
CA VAL A 101 7.02 -2.25 -11.56
C VAL A 101 8.06 -3.32 -11.23
N LYS A 102 9.32 -2.94 -11.01
CA LYS A 102 10.53 -3.77 -10.96
C LYS A 102 10.35 -5.19 -10.44
N ASP A 103 9.90 -5.36 -9.19
CA ASP A 103 9.77 -6.68 -8.56
C ASP A 103 8.68 -7.59 -9.20
N LYS A 104 7.81 -7.00 -10.01
CA LYS A 104 6.65 -7.65 -10.64
C LYS A 104 6.76 -7.70 -12.17
N ALA A 105 7.73 -7.02 -12.77
CA ALA A 105 7.88 -6.91 -14.22
C ALA A 105 7.91 -8.29 -14.92
N GLY A 106 8.60 -9.28 -14.32
CA GLY A 106 8.69 -10.64 -14.86
C GLY A 106 7.37 -11.42 -14.89
N PHE A 107 6.31 -10.93 -14.25
CA PHE A 107 4.99 -11.55 -14.23
C PHE A 107 3.99 -10.84 -15.15
N LEU A 108 4.38 -9.75 -15.82
CA LEU A 108 3.48 -9.00 -16.69
C LEU A 108 3.36 -9.69 -18.05
N LYS A 109 2.16 -10.19 -18.33
CA LYS A 109 1.72 -10.62 -19.65
C LYS A 109 0.61 -9.68 -20.11
N GLU A 110 0.61 -9.31 -21.38
CA GLU A 110 -0.48 -8.54 -21.97
C GLU A 110 -1.85 -9.15 -21.61
N GLY A 111 -2.78 -8.28 -21.20
CA GLY A 111 -4.10 -8.67 -20.73
C GLY A 111 -4.17 -9.04 -19.24
N ILE A 112 -3.09 -8.87 -18.45
CA ILE A 112 -3.13 -9.14 -17.02
C ILE A 112 -3.79 -7.99 -16.25
N ASP A 113 -4.71 -8.35 -15.36
CA ASP A 113 -5.36 -7.42 -14.45
C ASP A 113 -4.38 -6.91 -13.38
N ALA A 114 -4.36 -5.60 -13.19
CA ALA A 114 -3.54 -4.92 -12.21
C ALA A 114 -4.36 -3.85 -11.47
N VAL A 115 -3.90 -3.55 -10.25
CA VAL A 115 -4.36 -2.37 -9.51
C VAL A 115 -3.18 -1.41 -9.45
N VAL A 116 -3.37 -0.22 -10.00
CA VAL A 116 -2.39 0.87 -9.97
C VAL A 116 -2.76 1.81 -8.83
N TYR A 117 -1.78 2.10 -7.98
CA TYR A 117 -1.93 2.99 -6.83
C TYR A 117 -1.22 4.31 -7.14
N PHE A 118 -1.94 5.43 -7.08
CA PHE A 118 -1.39 6.78 -7.19
C PHE A 118 -1.39 7.42 -5.80
N HIS A 119 -0.25 8.01 -5.42
CA HIS A 119 -0.03 8.71 -4.16
C HIS A 119 0.46 10.12 -4.41
#